data_AF-A0A7K2P8L5-F1
#
_entry.id   AF-A0A7K2P8L5-F1
#
_cell.length_a   1.000
_cell.length_b   1.000
_cell.length_c   1.000
_cell.angle_alpha   90.00
_cell.angle_beta   90.00
_cell.angle_gamma   90.00
#
_symmetry.space_group_name_H-M   'P 1'
#
loop_
_entity.id
_entity.type
_entity.pdbx_description
1 polymer ?
#
loop_
_entity_poly.entity_id
_entity_poly.type
_entity_poly.pdbx_seq_one_letter_code
_entity_poly.pdbx_strand_id
1 'polypeptide(L)'
;AEDLGKRGINFVDAGVSGGVWGLENGYALMVGGDKETVDDLKPIFDALKPDGPYGYVHAGRVGAGHFSKMVHNGIEYAMMQAYAEGWELLEKVDSV
;
A
#
# COMPACT_ATOMS: atom_id res chain seq x y z
N ALA A 1 5.10 -15.33 -9.98
CA ALA A 1 6.46 -15.08 -10.50
C ALA A 1 7.08 -16.30 -11.16
N GLU A 2 7.17 -17.46 -10.50
CA GLU A 2 7.84 -18.64 -11.06
C GLU A 2 7.33 -19.06 -12.45
N ASP A 3 6.01 -19.12 -12.65
CA ASP A 3 5.44 -19.50 -13.95
C ASP A 3 5.69 -18.46 -15.06
N LEU A 4 5.79 -17.18 -14.69
CA LEU A 4 6.13 -16.09 -15.61
C LEU A 4 7.63 -16.11 -15.93
N GLY A 5 8.47 -16.40 -14.94
CA GLY A 5 9.92 -16.56 -15.10
C GLY A 5 10.29 -17.66 -16.09
N LYS A 6 9.55 -18.79 -16.10
CA LYS A 6 9.71 -19.87 -17.11
C LYS A 6 9.51 -19.38 -18.56
N ARG A 7 8.85 -18.23 -18.74
CA ARG A 7 8.58 -17.59 -20.04
C ARG A 7 9.45 -16.36 -20.30
N GLY A 8 10.42 -16.08 -19.43
CA GLY A 8 11.26 -14.88 -19.52
C GLY A 8 10.51 -13.59 -19.20
N ILE A 9 9.40 -13.66 -18.44
CA ILE A 9 8.61 -12.49 -18.04
C ILE A 9 8.92 -12.15 -16.59
N ASN A 10 9.45 -10.95 -16.36
CA ASN A 10 9.66 -10.43 -15.01
C ASN A 10 8.31 -10.05 -14.38
N PHE A 11 8.18 -10.27 -13.08
CA PHE A 11 6.95 -10.01 -12.34
C PHE A 11 7.21 -9.12 -11.14
N VAL A 12 6.36 -8.10 -10.98
CA VAL A 12 6.35 -7.17 -9.87
C VAL A 12 4.93 -7.08 -9.34
N ASP A 13 4.75 -7.26 -8.04
CA ASP A 13 3.48 -6.98 -7.35
C ASP A 13 3.52 -5.59 -6.73
N ALA A 14 2.38 -4.89 -6.74
CA ALA A 14 2.29 -3.53 -6.23
C ALA A 14 1.00 -3.37 -5.41
N GLY A 15 1.18 -3.27 -4.10
CA GLY A 15 0.14 -2.78 -3.21
C GLY A 15 -0.10 -1.29 -3.41
N VAL A 16 -1.35 -0.90 -3.65
CA VAL A 16 -1.73 0.51 -3.87
C VAL A 16 -2.77 0.94 -2.84
N SER A 17 -2.57 2.08 -2.17
CA SER A 17 -3.52 2.70 -1.25
C SER A 17 -3.66 4.21 -1.51
N GLY A 18 -4.81 4.79 -1.18
CA GLY A 18 -5.15 6.19 -1.47
C GLY A 18 -6.60 6.41 -1.95
N GLY A 19 -7.29 5.33 -2.34
CA GLY A 19 -8.68 5.38 -2.80
C GLY A 19 -8.86 6.27 -4.04
N VAL A 20 -10.06 6.83 -4.20
CA VAL A 20 -10.41 7.70 -5.33
C VAL A 20 -9.58 9.00 -5.36
N TRP A 21 -9.15 9.46 -4.18
CA TRP A 21 -8.40 10.71 -4.02
C TRP A 21 -6.92 10.58 -4.38
N GLY A 22 -6.43 9.36 -4.59
CA GLY A 22 -5.04 9.12 -4.98
C GLY A 22 -4.70 9.69 -6.37
N LEU A 23 -5.69 9.93 -7.24
CA LEU A 23 -5.46 10.60 -8.52
C LEU A 23 -4.97 12.06 -8.32
N GLU A 24 -5.51 12.75 -7.31
CA GLU A 24 -5.16 14.15 -7.03
C GLU A 24 -3.96 14.25 -6.08
N ASN A 25 -3.89 13.37 -5.08
CA ASN A 25 -2.92 13.47 -3.98
C ASN A 25 -1.71 12.53 -4.12
N GLY A 26 -1.77 11.61 -5.09
CA GLY A 26 -0.81 10.52 -5.23
C GLY A 26 -1.16 9.30 -4.37
N TYR A 27 -0.59 8.15 -4.75
CA TYR A 27 -0.83 6.86 -4.11
C TYR A 27 0.31 6.42 -3.19
N ALA A 28 -0.02 5.72 -2.11
CA ALA A 28 0.96 4.93 -1.37
C ALA A 28 1.20 3.60 -2.09
N LEU A 29 2.43 3.38 -2.52
CA LEU A 29 2.86 2.26 -3.35
C LEU A 29 3.83 1.36 -2.59
N MET A 30 3.46 0.09 -2.38
CA MET A 30 4.32 -0.94 -1.78
C MET A 30 4.65 -1.98 -2.85
N VAL A 31 5.89 -1.99 -3.32
CA VAL A 31 6.29 -2.76 -4.49
C VAL A 31 7.15 -3.96 -4.09
N GLY A 32 6.79 -5.15 -4.56
CA GLY A 32 7.54 -6.39 -4.40
C GLY A 32 8.10 -6.87 -5.73
N GLY A 33 9.38 -7.24 -5.76
CA GLY A 33 10.04 -7.69 -6.98
C GLY A 33 11.56 -7.73 -6.84
N ASP A 34 12.23 -8.26 -7.87
CA ASP A 34 13.68 -8.20 -7.95
C ASP A 34 14.13 -6.74 -8.18
N LYS A 35 15.22 -6.34 -7.53
CA LYS A 35 15.66 -4.95 -7.46
C LYS A 35 15.82 -4.31 -8.85
N GLU A 36 16.46 -5.02 -9.77
CA GLU A 36 16.73 -4.51 -11.12
C GLU A 36 15.43 -4.20 -11.87
N THR A 37 14.45 -5.12 -11.83
CA THR A 37 13.14 -4.89 -12.46
C THR A 37 12.36 -3.76 -11.77
N VAL A 38 12.44 -3.66 -10.45
CA VAL A 38 11.76 -2.59 -9.71
C VAL A 38 12.40 -1.23 -10.01
N ASP A 39 13.72 -1.16 -10.12
CA ASP A 39 14.45 0.06 -10.47
C ASP A 39 14.09 0.54 -11.89
N ASP A 40 13.93 -0.39 -12.85
CA ASP A 40 13.47 -0.07 -14.21
C ASP A 40 12.06 0.54 -14.24
N LEU A 41 11.18 0.09 -13.33
CA LEU A 41 9.80 0.59 -13.21
C LEU A 41 9.68 1.82 -12.32
N LYS A 42 10.75 2.22 -11.62
CA LYS A 42 10.75 3.35 -10.68
C LYS A 42 10.15 4.64 -11.23
N PRO A 43 10.37 5.04 -12.51
CA PRO A 43 9.74 6.24 -13.07
C PRO A 43 8.21 6.22 -13.04
N ILE A 44 7.59 5.05 -13.17
CA ILE A 44 6.12 4.90 -13.10
C ILE A 44 5.64 5.14 -11.67
N PHE A 45 6.35 4.57 -10.68
CA PHE A 45 5.99 4.75 -9.28
C PHE A 45 6.23 6.18 -8.81
N ASP A 46 7.31 6.81 -9.26
CA ASP A 46 7.60 8.22 -8.98
C ASP A 46 6.53 9.16 -9.54
N ALA A 47 5.94 8.83 -10.69
CA ALA A 47 4.85 9.60 -11.29
C ALA A 47 3.50 9.44 -10.58
N LEU A 48 3.29 8.32 -9.88
CA LEU A 48 2.01 7.99 -9.23
C LEU A 48 1.98 8.29 -7.74
N LYS A 49 3.13 8.34 -7.07
CA LYS A 49 3.22 8.66 -5.65
C LYS A 49 3.03 10.17 -5.40
N PRO A 50 2.75 10.59 -4.16
CA PRO A 50 2.77 12.00 -3.78
C PRO A 50 4.15 12.63 -3.98
N ASP A 51 4.15 13.96 -4.11
CA ASP A 51 5.38 14.75 -4.14
C ASP A 51 6.23 14.57 -2.87
N GLY A 52 7.55 14.68 -3.02
CA GLY A 52 8.51 14.56 -1.92
C GLY A 52 9.05 13.12 -1.72
N PRO A 53 9.64 12.81 -0.57
CA PRO A 53 10.36 11.54 -0.35
C PRO A 53 9.47 10.37 0.11
N TYR A 54 8.13 10.53 0.09
CA TYR A 54 7.19 9.57 0.66
C TYR A 54 6.33 8.88 -0.41
N GLY A 55 5.50 7.92 0.05
CA GLY A 55 4.47 7.27 -0.76
C GLY A 55 4.96 6.15 -1.69
N TYR A 56 6.24 5.79 -1.62
CA TYR A 56 6.77 4.63 -2.33
C TYR A 56 7.74 3.86 -1.44
N VAL A 57 7.67 2.53 -1.51
CA VAL A 57 8.67 1.64 -0.92
C VAL A 57 8.86 0.39 -1.79
N HIS A 58 10.12 0.00 -2.02
CA HIS A 58 10.45 -1.35 -2.44
C HIS A 58 10.44 -2.25 -1.21
N ALA A 59 9.33 -2.97 -1.02
CA ALA A 59 9.03 -3.74 0.19
C ALA A 59 9.83 -5.04 0.30
N GLY A 60 10.38 -5.54 -0.82
CA GLY A 60 11.18 -6.76 -0.85
C GLY A 60 10.99 -7.54 -2.15
N ARG A 61 11.15 -8.86 -2.06
CA ARG A 61 10.96 -9.77 -3.20
C ARG A 61 9.48 -9.89 -3.57
N VAL A 62 9.19 -10.59 -4.66
CA VAL A 62 7.81 -10.86 -5.10
C VAL A 62 6.95 -11.39 -3.94
N GLY A 63 5.77 -10.82 -3.79
CA GLY A 63 4.79 -11.09 -2.75
C GLY A 63 4.87 -10.08 -1.59
N ALA A 64 6.01 -9.43 -1.39
CA ALA A 64 6.20 -8.49 -0.28
C ALA A 64 5.34 -7.23 -0.43
N GLY A 65 5.14 -6.72 -1.64
CA GLY A 65 4.33 -5.51 -1.88
C GLY A 65 2.87 -5.72 -1.51
N HIS A 66 2.27 -6.81 -2.02
CA HIS A 66 0.91 -7.20 -1.65
C HIS A 66 0.79 -7.60 -0.18
N PHE A 67 1.80 -8.26 0.40
CA PHE A 67 1.80 -8.56 1.83
C PHE A 67 1.80 -7.29 2.68
N SER A 68 2.65 -6.31 2.36
CA SER A 68 2.64 -5.00 3.02
C SER A 68 1.27 -4.32 2.90
N LYS A 69 0.62 -4.40 1.73
CA LYS A 69 -0.74 -3.88 1.54
C LYS A 69 -1.79 -4.62 2.35
N MET A 70 -1.68 -5.94 2.47
CA MET A 70 -2.56 -6.74 3.32
C MET A 70 -2.46 -6.30 4.78
N VAL A 71 -1.24 -6.12 5.30
CA VAL A 71 -1.02 -5.62 6.66
C VAL A 71 -1.52 -4.19 6.83
N HIS A 72 -1.30 -3.31 5.84
CA HIS A 72 -1.83 -1.95 5.84
C HIS A 72 -3.36 -1.92 6.02
N ASN A 73 -4.10 -2.75 5.28
CA ASN A 73 -5.55 -2.87 5.45
C ASN A 73 -5.93 -3.41 6.83
N GLY A 74 -5.15 -4.33 7.39
CA GLY A 74 -5.38 -4.82 8.75
C GLY A 74 -5.27 -3.72 9.80
N ILE A 75 -4.28 -2.84 9.67
CA ILE A 75 -4.11 -1.66 10.54
C ILE A 75 -5.27 -0.68 10.35
N GLU A 76 -5.66 -0.40 9.10
CA GLU A 76 -6.80 0.47 8.77
C GLU A 76 -8.08 0.01 9.49
N TYR A 77 -8.40 -1.28 9.41
CA TYR A 77 -9.59 -1.84 10.03
C TYR A 77 -9.53 -1.77 11.56
N ALA A 78 -8.37 -2.05 12.15
CA ALA A 78 -8.18 -1.94 13.59
C ALA A 78 -8.38 -0.51 14.08
N MET A 79 -7.88 0.49 13.34
CA MET A 79 -8.07 1.90 13.66
C MET A 79 -9.54 2.33 13.52
N MET A 80 -10.20 1.96 12.43
CA MET A 80 -11.61 2.26 12.22
C MET A 80 -12.47 1.68 13.34
N GLN A 81 -12.20 0.44 13.74
CA GLN A 81 -12.92 -0.22 14.83
C GLN A 81 -12.66 0.47 16.17
N ALA A 82 -11.40 0.82 16.48
CA ALA A 82 -11.06 1.53 17.71
C ALA A 82 -11.75 2.90 17.79
N TYR A 83 -11.87 3.63 16.67
CA TYR A 83 -12.62 4.88 16.62
C TYR A 83 -14.13 4.66 16.78
N ALA A 84 -14.69 3.62 16.17
CA ALA A 84 -16.11 3.30 16.32
C ALA A 84 -16.46 2.94 17.77
N GLU A 85 -15.64 2.12 18.43
CA GLU A 85 -15.81 1.77 19.84
C GLU A 85 -15.66 2.99 20.76
N GLY A 86 -14.65 3.83 20.50
CA GLY A 86 -14.49 5.09 21.22
C GLY A 86 -15.70 6.01 21.09
N TRP A 87 -16.26 6.12 19.88
CA TRP A 87 -17.48 6.89 19.63
C TRP A 87 -18.70 6.31 20.36
N GLU A 88 -18.90 4.99 20.30
CA GLU A 88 -19.99 4.33 21.03
C GLU A 88 -19.90 4.60 22.52
N LEU A 89 -18.71 4.53 23.11
CA LEU A 89 -18.52 4.85 24.53
C LEU A 89 -18.88 6.30 24.84
N LEU A 90 -18.50 7.26 24.00
CA LEU A 90 -18.88 8.67 24.17
C LEU A 90 -20.39 8.89 24.04
N GLU A 91 -21.07 8.19 23.14
CA GLU A 91 -22.53 8.27 22.97
C GLU A 91 -23.30 7.66 24.15
N LYS A 92 -22.72 6.65 24.82
CA LYS A 92 -23.35 5.95 25.95
C LYS A 92 -23.07 6.60 27.31
N VAL A 93 -22.01 7.39 27.43
CA VAL A 93 -21.71 8.10 28.66
C VAL A 93 -22.59 9.34 28.74
N ASP A 94 -23.35 9.47 29.82
CA ASP A 94 -24.02 10.72 30.20
C ASP A 94 -22.95 11.71 30.68
N SER A 95 -22.22 12.33 29.75
CA SER A 95 -21.39 13.49 30.06
C SER A 95 -22.02 14.73 29.44
N VAL A 96 -22.59 15.52 30.35
CA VAL A 96 -23.64 16.57 30.29
C VAL A 96 -25.07 16.05 30.23
#